data_AF-A0A822GAS6-F1
#
_entry.id   AF-A0A822GAS6-F1
#
_cell.length_a   1.000
_cell.length_b   1.000
_cell.length_c   1.000
_cell.angle_alpha   90.00
_cell.angle_beta   90.00
_cell.angle_gamma   90.00
#
_symmetry.space_group_name_H-M   'P 1'
#
loop_
_entity.id
_entity.type
_entity.pdbx_description
1 polymer ?
#
loop_
_entity_poly.entity_id
_entity_poly.type
_entity_poly.pdbx_seq_one_letter_code
_entity_poly.pdbx_strand_id
1 'polypeptide(L)'
;KPNIGNITNSVYEEFLTHIKEPPFKLPIKDIYSVSYAVHEKNHGLTSGCNPAQRSFPLAFCKQIDDKNLFQIACDEARLTHYSTTAGQISGLTCLICRYLINGYEWDDAITSAFETALSTTPDLLGEIQEIQKRYKDDDILNDTLNEKRKHIYAPNTLHTALYCITKADSFESA
;
A
#
# COMPACT_ATOMS: atom_id res chain seq x y z
N LYS A 1 5.01 29.29 -11.56
CA LYS A 1 4.59 27.88 -11.36
C LYS A 1 3.67 27.86 -10.16
N PRO A 2 2.44 27.31 -10.24
CA PRO A 2 1.60 27.23 -9.06
C PRO A 2 2.29 26.33 -8.04
N ASN A 3 2.41 26.84 -6.81
CA ASN A 3 2.94 26.09 -5.68
C ASN A 3 1.90 25.01 -5.34
N ILE A 4 2.28 23.73 -5.44
CA ILE A 4 1.41 22.59 -5.15
C ILE A 4 0.74 22.75 -3.77
N GLY A 5 1.45 23.31 -2.79
CA GLY A 5 0.89 23.58 -1.46
C GLY A 5 -0.29 24.56 -1.48
N ASN A 6 -0.30 25.54 -2.39
CA ASN A 6 -1.41 26.49 -2.52
C ASN A 6 -2.64 25.82 -3.16
N ILE A 7 -2.43 24.86 -4.07
CA ILE A 7 -3.53 24.09 -4.67
C ILE A 7 -4.16 23.19 -3.61
N THR A 8 -3.36 22.44 -2.85
CA THR A 8 -3.87 21.53 -1.81
C THR A 8 -4.65 22.29 -0.74
N ASN A 9 -4.15 23.45 -0.28
CA ASN A 9 -4.90 24.29 0.65
C ASN A 9 -6.20 24.79 0.05
N SER A 10 -6.21 25.25 -1.22
CA SER A 10 -7.44 25.72 -1.86
C SER A 10 -8.50 24.63 -1.95
N VAL A 11 -8.10 23.39 -2.31
CA VAL A 11 -9.03 22.25 -2.35
C VAL A 11 -9.54 21.88 -0.96
N TYR A 12 -8.68 21.95 0.07
CA TYR A 12 -9.07 21.68 1.45
C TYR A 12 -10.07 22.73 1.98
N GLU A 13 -9.79 24.01 1.78
CA GLU A 13 -10.70 25.10 2.17
C GLU A 13 -12.04 25.00 1.43
N GLU A 14 -12.01 24.68 0.14
CA GLU A 14 -13.23 24.49 -0.64
C GLU A 14 -14.03 23.26 -0.19
N PHE A 15 -13.36 22.17 0.16
CA PHE A 15 -14.00 21.00 0.79
C PHE A 15 -14.69 21.38 2.11
N LEU A 16 -14.05 22.18 2.97
CA LEU A 16 -14.63 22.64 4.23
C LEU A 16 -15.88 23.51 4.02
N THR A 17 -15.90 24.37 3.00
CA THR A 17 -17.07 25.22 2.69
C THR A 17 -18.30 24.44 2.20
N HIS A 18 -18.12 23.21 1.71
CA HIS A 18 -19.19 22.39 1.13
C HIS A 18 -19.72 21.30 2.08
N ILE A 19 -19.07 21.05 3.22
CA ILE A 19 -19.62 20.18 4.27
C ILE A 19 -20.66 20.98 5.07
N LYS A 20 -21.94 20.85 4.66
CA LYS A 20 -23.10 21.49 5.31
C LYS A 20 -23.76 20.64 6.41
N GLU A 21 -23.54 19.33 6.39
CA GLU A 21 -23.99 18.38 7.41
C GLU A 21 -22.82 18.07 8.34
N PRO A 22 -23.03 17.89 9.66
CA PRO A 22 -21.96 17.38 10.52
C PRO A 22 -21.41 16.10 9.88
N PRO A 23 -20.08 15.93 9.76
CA PRO A 23 -19.53 14.75 9.13
C PRO A 23 -20.13 13.53 9.82
N PHE A 24 -20.68 12.61 9.04
CA PHE A 24 -21.21 11.35 9.54
C PHE A 24 -20.16 10.72 10.48
N LYS A 25 -20.43 10.77 11.79
CA LYS A 25 -19.48 10.29 12.81
C LYS A 25 -19.70 8.80 13.00
N LEU A 26 -18.97 8.00 12.23
CA LEU A 26 -18.85 6.58 12.49
C LEU A 26 -17.59 6.32 13.31
N PRO A 27 -17.71 5.80 14.54
CA PRO A 27 -16.54 5.38 15.32
C PRO A 27 -15.67 4.40 14.53
N ILE A 28 -14.34 4.56 14.57
CA ILE A 28 -13.40 3.66 13.87
C ILE A 28 -13.63 2.19 14.24
N LYS A 29 -13.97 1.92 15.50
CA LYS A 29 -14.32 0.56 15.95
C LYS A 29 -15.48 -0.05 15.14
N ASP A 30 -16.47 0.76 14.77
CA ASP A 30 -17.65 0.30 14.04
C ASP A 30 -17.29 0.06 12.58
N ILE A 31 -16.43 0.91 11.99
CA ILE A 31 -15.85 0.67 10.65
C ILE A 31 -15.09 -0.65 10.62
N TYR A 32 -14.20 -0.88 11.59
CA TYR A 32 -13.43 -2.12 11.69
C TYR A 32 -14.32 -3.33 11.90
N SER A 33 -15.38 -3.24 12.71
CA SER A 33 -16.36 -4.32 12.86
C SER A 33 -17.07 -4.66 11.56
N VAL A 34 -17.44 -3.65 10.76
CA VAL A 34 -18.08 -3.88 9.45
C VAL A 34 -17.08 -4.52 8.46
N SER A 35 -15.85 -4.01 8.38
CA SER A 35 -14.81 -4.60 7.52
C SER A 35 -14.51 -6.05 7.92
N TYR A 36 -14.43 -6.31 9.23
CA TYR A 36 -14.25 -7.66 9.76
C TYR A 36 -15.42 -8.59 9.39
N ALA A 37 -16.66 -8.14 9.54
CA ALA A 37 -17.83 -8.95 9.16
C ALA A 37 -17.82 -9.33 7.67
N VAL A 38 -17.37 -8.42 6.80
CA VAL A 38 -17.17 -8.72 5.37
C VAL A 38 -16.04 -9.73 5.18
N HIS A 39 -14.93 -9.59 5.90
CA HIS A 39 -13.81 -10.53 5.85
C HIS A 39 -14.24 -11.95 6.24
N GLU A 40 -14.96 -12.10 7.35
CA GLU A 40 -15.50 -13.38 7.83
C GLU A 40 -16.51 -13.98 6.83
N LYS A 41 -17.44 -13.16 6.32
CA LYS A 41 -18.43 -13.59 5.32
C LYS A 41 -17.77 -14.12 4.04
N ASN A 42 -16.58 -13.63 3.71
CA ASN A 42 -15.78 -14.08 2.56
C ASN A 42 -14.73 -15.13 2.93
N HIS A 43 -14.82 -15.75 4.12
CA HIS A 43 -13.89 -16.78 4.60
C HIS A 43 -12.42 -16.35 4.56
N GLY A 44 -12.17 -15.08 4.89
CA GLY A 44 -10.83 -14.50 4.87
C GLY A 44 -10.29 -14.10 3.49
N LEU A 45 -11.05 -14.34 2.41
CA LEU A 45 -10.61 -14.12 1.03
C LEU A 45 -10.75 -12.64 0.58
N THR A 46 -10.25 -11.70 1.38
CA THR A 46 -10.29 -10.25 1.10
C THR A 46 -8.91 -9.61 1.01
N SER A 47 -7.88 -10.38 0.69
CA SER A 47 -6.48 -9.91 0.54
C SER A 47 -6.26 -9.23 -0.82
N GLY A 48 -7.17 -8.35 -1.23
CA GLY A 48 -7.13 -7.63 -2.50
C GLY A 48 -6.10 -6.48 -2.49
N CYS A 49 -5.61 -6.08 -3.67
CA CYS A 49 -4.59 -5.01 -3.81
C CYS A 49 -5.13 -3.57 -3.71
N ASN A 50 -6.45 -3.37 -3.67
CA ASN A 50 -7.07 -2.04 -3.68
C ASN A 50 -6.53 -1.08 -2.61
N PRO A 51 -6.21 -1.51 -1.36
CA PRO A 51 -5.59 -0.62 -0.38
C PRO A 51 -4.25 -0.05 -0.84
N ALA A 52 -3.35 -0.90 -1.33
CA ALA A 52 -2.03 -0.49 -1.81
C ALA A 52 -2.11 0.52 -2.97
N GLN A 53 -3.12 0.38 -3.85
CA GLN A 53 -3.31 1.27 -5.00
C GLN A 53 -3.70 2.70 -4.62
N ARG A 54 -4.27 2.92 -3.42
CA ARG A 54 -4.79 4.23 -3.01
C ARG A 54 -4.11 4.81 -1.77
N SER A 55 -3.26 4.04 -1.08
CA SER A 55 -2.59 4.47 0.14
C SER A 55 -1.31 5.29 -0.13
N PHE A 56 -0.77 5.25 -1.35
CA PHE A 56 0.46 5.97 -1.73
C PHE A 56 0.49 7.47 -1.38
N PRO A 57 -0.62 8.25 -1.29
CA PRO A 57 -0.57 9.63 -0.80
C PRO A 57 -0.01 9.75 0.62
N LEU A 58 -0.12 8.72 1.46
CA LEU A 58 0.49 8.68 2.80
C LEU A 58 2.02 8.79 2.75
N ALA A 59 2.65 8.32 1.67
CA ALA A 59 4.09 8.43 1.45
C ALA A 59 4.58 9.88 1.26
N PHE A 60 3.68 10.84 1.03
CA PHE A 60 4.00 12.26 0.92
C PHE A 60 3.89 13.00 2.27
N CYS A 61 3.22 12.42 3.27
CA CYS A 61 2.96 13.06 4.56
C CYS A 61 4.22 13.07 5.44
N LYS A 62 5.10 14.07 5.27
CA LYS A 62 6.40 14.16 5.98
C LYS A 62 6.30 14.21 7.52
N GLN A 63 5.13 14.51 8.05
CA GLN A 63 4.84 14.51 9.48
C GLN A 63 4.74 13.10 10.07
N ILE A 64 4.56 12.09 9.22
CA ILE A 64 4.53 10.68 9.59
C ILE A 64 5.94 10.12 9.39
N ASP A 65 6.58 9.65 10.46
CA ASP A 65 7.86 8.93 10.36
C ASP A 65 7.68 7.56 9.69
N ASP A 66 8.76 7.00 9.16
CA ASP A 66 8.71 5.76 8.37
C ASP A 66 8.18 4.57 9.18
N LYS A 67 8.46 4.52 10.50
CA LYS A 67 7.98 3.43 11.35
C LYS A 67 6.45 3.49 11.51
N ASN A 68 5.93 4.68 11.71
CA ASN A 68 4.49 4.94 11.82
C ASN A 68 3.80 4.85 10.46
N LEU A 69 4.48 5.14 9.35
CA LEU A 69 3.90 5.08 8.00
C LEU A 69 3.40 3.68 7.67
N PHE A 70 4.18 2.65 7.96
CA PHE A 70 3.77 1.27 7.73
C PHE A 70 2.48 0.93 8.47
N GLN A 71 2.43 1.22 9.78
CA GLN A 71 1.27 0.90 10.60
C GLN A 71 0.03 1.72 10.21
N ILE A 72 0.21 3.01 9.89
CA ILE A 72 -0.89 3.88 9.45
C ILE A 72 -1.47 3.38 8.12
N ALA A 73 -0.64 2.90 7.19
CA ALA A 73 -1.11 2.31 5.94
C ALA A 73 -1.84 0.97 6.17
N CYS A 74 -1.39 0.15 7.13
CA CYS A 74 -2.13 -1.04 7.56
C CYS A 74 -3.49 -0.69 8.16
N ASP A 75 -3.54 0.36 8.99
CA ASP A 75 -4.78 0.82 9.63
C ASP A 75 -5.75 1.44 8.61
N GLU A 76 -5.27 2.22 7.63
CA GLU A 76 -6.07 2.69 6.50
C GLU A 76 -6.64 1.51 5.70
N ALA A 77 -5.80 0.52 5.39
CA ALA A 77 -6.23 -0.64 4.64
C ALA A 77 -7.38 -1.36 5.37
N ARG A 78 -7.26 -1.51 6.70
CA ARG A 78 -8.24 -2.15 7.58
C ARG A 78 -9.61 -1.48 7.58
N LEU A 79 -9.73 -0.22 7.16
CA LEU A 79 -11.02 0.46 7.00
C LEU A 79 -11.91 -0.22 5.94
N THR A 80 -11.30 -0.92 4.98
CA THR A 80 -12.02 -1.56 3.86
C THR A 80 -11.64 -3.02 3.66
N HIS A 81 -10.42 -3.40 4.01
CA HIS A 81 -9.85 -4.74 3.86
C HIS A 81 -9.24 -5.16 5.19
N TYR A 82 -10.00 -5.91 6.00
CA TYR A 82 -9.52 -6.38 7.30
C TYR A 82 -8.31 -7.34 7.22
N SER A 83 -8.03 -7.88 6.03
CA SER A 83 -6.92 -8.81 5.80
C SER A 83 -5.56 -8.20 6.17
N THR A 84 -4.83 -8.89 7.06
CA THR A 84 -3.44 -8.58 7.39
C THR A 84 -2.55 -8.50 6.15
N THR A 85 -2.73 -9.43 5.19
CA THR A 85 -1.97 -9.44 3.93
C THR A 85 -2.19 -8.16 3.13
N ALA A 86 -3.44 -7.70 2.99
CA ALA A 86 -3.73 -6.46 2.26
C ALA A 86 -3.13 -5.23 2.97
N GLY A 87 -3.18 -5.20 4.30
CA GLY A 87 -2.55 -4.16 5.11
C GLY A 87 -1.04 -4.09 4.92
N GLN A 88 -0.33 -5.22 5.08
CA GLN A 88 1.13 -5.27 4.97
C GLN A 88 1.62 -4.88 3.56
N ILE A 89 0.91 -5.29 2.51
CA ILE A 89 1.22 -4.86 1.12
C ILE A 89 0.99 -3.36 0.94
N SER A 90 -0.07 -2.80 1.53
CA SER A 90 -0.31 -1.35 1.55
C SER A 90 0.83 -0.60 2.24
N GLY A 91 1.26 -1.06 3.41
CA GLY A 91 2.38 -0.50 4.15
C GLY A 91 3.70 -0.53 3.38
N LEU A 92 4.04 -1.68 2.78
CA LEU A 92 5.23 -1.79 1.93
C LEU A 92 5.18 -0.85 0.73
N THR A 93 4.03 -0.75 0.07
CA THR A 93 3.85 0.16 -1.07
C THR A 93 4.12 1.61 -0.66
N CYS A 94 3.56 2.05 0.47
CA CYS A 94 3.82 3.37 1.03
C CYS A 94 5.30 3.60 1.37
N LEU A 95 5.98 2.62 1.96
CA LEU A 95 7.40 2.73 2.28
C LEU A 95 8.28 2.80 1.03
N ILE A 96 8.03 1.95 0.02
CA ILE A 96 8.76 1.96 -1.25
C ILE A 96 8.60 3.35 -1.90
N CYS A 97 7.37 3.86 -2.00
CA CYS A 97 7.13 5.21 -2.49
C CYS A 97 7.86 6.28 -1.65
N ARG A 98 7.86 6.16 -0.32
CA ARG A 98 8.53 7.10 0.58
C ARG A 98 10.04 7.16 0.31
N TYR A 99 10.70 6.02 0.20
CA TYR A 99 12.13 5.96 -0.06
C TYR A 99 12.48 6.53 -1.44
N LEU A 100 11.70 6.20 -2.47
CA LEU A 100 11.86 6.77 -3.81
C LEU A 100 11.66 8.29 -3.83
N ILE A 101 10.62 8.81 -3.15
CA ILE A 101 10.38 10.26 -2.99
C ILE A 101 11.56 10.94 -2.29
N ASN A 102 12.21 10.24 -1.37
CA ASN A 102 13.39 10.73 -0.65
C ASN A 102 14.70 10.57 -1.43
N GLY A 103 14.65 10.07 -2.68
CA GLY A 103 15.80 10.00 -3.58
C GLY A 103 16.64 8.74 -3.46
N TYR A 104 16.09 7.66 -2.90
CA TYR A 104 16.76 6.35 -2.89
C TYR A 104 16.74 5.76 -4.31
N GLU A 105 17.81 5.06 -4.67
CA GLU A 105 17.82 4.21 -5.85
C GLU A 105 16.84 3.04 -5.67
N TRP A 106 16.39 2.46 -6.79
CA TRP A 106 15.32 1.45 -6.81
C TRP A 106 15.55 0.27 -5.84
N ASP A 107 16.73 -0.36 -5.92
CA ASP A 107 17.07 -1.52 -5.09
C ASP A 107 17.19 -1.16 -3.59
N ASP A 108 17.73 0.02 -3.31
CA ASP A 108 17.88 0.53 -1.95
C ASP A 108 16.53 0.89 -1.34
N ALA A 109 15.60 1.43 -2.14
CA ALA A 109 14.25 1.77 -1.71
C ALA A 109 13.45 0.51 -1.33
N ILE A 110 13.54 -0.56 -2.14
CA ILE A 110 12.89 -1.84 -1.82
C ILE A 110 13.51 -2.42 -0.55
N THR A 111 14.84 -2.49 -0.47
CA THR A 111 15.54 -3.05 0.69
C THR A 111 15.18 -2.30 1.97
N SER A 112 15.25 -0.98 1.94
CA SER A 112 14.91 -0.12 3.08
C SER A 112 13.44 -0.24 3.51
N ALA A 113 12.52 -0.43 2.54
CA ALA A 113 11.11 -0.65 2.84
C ALA A 113 10.87 -1.98 3.59
N PHE A 114 11.49 -3.06 3.12
CA PHE A 114 11.36 -4.37 3.78
C PHE A 114 12.03 -4.40 5.16
N GLU A 115 13.23 -3.83 5.29
CA GLU A 115 13.92 -3.70 6.58
C GLU A 115 13.09 -2.89 7.59
N THR A 116 12.52 -1.76 7.15
CA THR A 116 11.64 -0.95 7.99
C THR A 116 10.41 -1.74 8.42
N ALA A 117 9.72 -2.41 7.48
CA ALA A 117 8.54 -3.22 7.78
C ALA A 117 8.85 -4.35 8.79
N LEU A 118 9.98 -5.05 8.62
CA LEU A 118 10.43 -6.10 9.55
C LEU A 118 10.75 -5.53 10.94
N SER A 119 11.31 -4.32 11.01
CA SER A 119 11.63 -3.67 12.29
C SER A 119 10.38 -3.20 13.05
N THR A 120 9.29 -2.89 12.33
CA THR A 120 8.03 -2.40 12.91
C THR A 120 7.03 -3.51 13.18
N THR A 121 7.12 -4.62 12.47
CA THR A 121 6.14 -5.70 12.52
C THR A 121 6.85 -7.05 12.52
N PRO A 122 7.02 -7.69 13.69
CA PRO A 122 7.67 -9.00 13.78
C PRO A 122 6.91 -10.10 13.02
N ASP A 123 5.64 -9.86 12.67
CA ASP A 123 4.76 -10.78 11.95
C ASP A 123 4.59 -10.44 10.46
N LEU A 124 5.60 -9.85 9.81
CA LEU A 124 5.58 -9.70 8.35
C LEU A 124 5.42 -11.09 7.72
N LEU A 125 4.36 -11.30 6.94
CA LEU A 125 4.01 -12.63 6.46
C LEU A 125 5.12 -13.22 5.58
N GLY A 126 5.41 -14.51 5.75
CA GLY A 126 6.48 -15.18 5.02
C GLY A 126 6.36 -15.04 3.49
N GLU A 127 5.13 -15.13 2.95
CA GLU A 127 4.86 -14.91 1.53
C GLU A 127 5.25 -13.51 1.03
N ILE A 128 5.17 -12.50 1.91
CA ILE A 128 5.55 -11.12 1.60
C ILE A 128 7.07 -11.00 1.64
N GLN A 129 7.74 -11.61 2.62
CA GLN A 129 9.20 -11.65 2.70
C GLN A 129 9.83 -12.30 1.45
N GLU A 130 9.18 -13.31 0.87
CA GLU A 130 9.65 -13.96 -0.36
C GLU A 130 9.63 -13.02 -1.58
N ILE A 131 8.78 -11.98 -1.59
CA ILE A 131 8.75 -10.99 -2.67
C ILE A 131 10.10 -10.27 -2.76
N GLN A 132 10.66 -9.84 -1.63
CA GLN A 132 11.96 -9.14 -1.59
C GLN A 132 13.09 -9.98 -2.21
N LYS A 133 13.04 -11.30 -2.01
CA LYS A 133 14.09 -12.21 -2.49
C LYS A 133 13.98 -12.46 -4.00
N ARG A 134 12.77 -12.38 -4.54
CA ARG A 134 12.45 -12.90 -5.87
C ARG A 134 11.98 -11.85 -6.86
N TYR A 135 11.76 -10.59 -6.50
CA TYR A 135 11.13 -9.61 -7.41
C TYR A 135 11.88 -9.35 -8.73
N LYS A 136 13.14 -9.79 -8.84
CA LYS A 136 13.93 -9.71 -10.08
C LYS A 136 13.88 -10.98 -10.94
N ASP A 137 13.35 -12.08 -10.42
CA ASP A 137 13.42 -13.39 -11.06
C ASP A 137 12.47 -13.47 -12.27
N ASP A 138 12.95 -13.97 -13.40
CA ASP A 138 12.14 -14.08 -14.62
C ASP A 138 11.09 -15.20 -14.56
N ASP A 139 11.27 -16.17 -13.67
CA ASP A 139 10.36 -17.31 -13.50
C ASP A 139 8.98 -16.93 -12.94
N ILE A 140 8.81 -15.69 -12.45
CA ILE A 140 7.56 -15.19 -11.88
C ILE A 140 6.47 -14.98 -12.92
N LEU A 141 6.83 -14.58 -14.15
CA LEU A 141 5.84 -14.48 -15.21
C LEU A 141 5.25 -15.85 -15.51
N ASN A 142 6.06 -16.91 -15.42
CA ASN A 142 5.57 -18.27 -15.62
C ASN A 142 4.66 -18.73 -14.47
N ASP A 143 4.97 -18.41 -13.21
CA ASP A 143 4.13 -18.82 -12.07
C ASP A 143 2.88 -17.93 -11.85
N THR A 144 2.96 -16.64 -12.23
CA THR A 144 1.89 -15.64 -11.98
C THR A 144 0.94 -15.51 -13.16
N LEU A 145 1.41 -15.77 -14.40
CA LEU A 145 0.57 -15.76 -15.60
C LEU A 145 0.03 -17.14 -15.98
N ASN A 146 0.71 -18.25 -15.66
CA ASN A 146 0.26 -19.59 -16.13
C ASN A 146 -0.73 -20.31 -15.22
N GLU A 147 -0.86 -19.94 -13.94
CA GLU A 147 -1.80 -20.61 -13.04
C GLU A 147 -2.68 -19.62 -12.31
N LYS A 148 -4.00 -19.73 -12.48
CA LYS A 148 -5.12 -19.65 -11.50
C LYS A 148 -5.01 -18.76 -10.24
N ARG A 149 -4.03 -17.87 -10.16
CA ARG A 149 -3.80 -16.91 -9.09
C ARG A 149 -4.69 -15.73 -9.40
N LYS A 150 -5.60 -15.44 -8.47
CA LYS A 150 -6.55 -14.33 -8.58
C LYS A 150 -5.76 -13.05 -8.87
N HIS A 151 -5.95 -12.45 -10.04
CA HIS A 151 -5.21 -11.26 -10.52
C HIS A 151 -5.22 -10.07 -9.55
N ILE A 152 -6.16 -10.07 -8.60
CA ILE A 152 -6.35 -9.02 -7.60
C ILE A 152 -5.68 -9.32 -6.24
N TYR A 153 -4.98 -10.45 -6.08
CA TYR A 153 -4.31 -10.81 -4.83
C TYR A 153 -3.10 -9.91 -4.55
N ALA A 154 -3.10 -9.23 -3.41
CA ALA A 154 -2.16 -8.15 -3.12
C ALA A 154 -0.67 -8.54 -3.24
N PRO A 155 -0.21 -9.68 -2.69
CA PRO A 155 1.17 -10.13 -2.88
C PRO A 155 1.56 -10.31 -4.34
N ASN A 156 0.71 -10.94 -5.17
CA ASN A 156 1.01 -11.11 -6.59
C ASN A 156 1.07 -9.75 -7.31
N THR A 157 0.13 -8.85 -7.00
CA THR A 157 0.12 -7.51 -7.60
C THR A 157 1.40 -6.73 -7.26
N LEU A 158 1.82 -6.71 -5.99
CA LEU A 158 3.06 -6.05 -5.59
C LEU A 158 4.25 -6.69 -6.31
N HIS A 159 4.33 -8.02 -6.31
CA HIS A 159 5.43 -8.75 -6.93
C HIS A 159 5.55 -8.46 -8.43
N THR A 160 4.43 -8.51 -9.16
CA THR A 160 4.40 -8.17 -10.58
C THR A 160 4.78 -6.72 -10.82
N ALA A 161 4.28 -5.77 -10.02
CA ALA A 161 4.65 -4.37 -10.16
C ALA A 161 6.16 -4.14 -9.98
N LEU A 162 6.75 -4.75 -8.95
CA LEU A 162 8.19 -4.66 -8.71
C LEU A 162 8.99 -5.28 -9.86
N TYR A 163 8.55 -6.42 -10.39
CA TYR A 163 9.17 -7.06 -11.54
C TYR A 163 9.14 -6.17 -12.78
N CYS A 164 7.96 -5.67 -13.18
CA CYS A 164 7.80 -4.82 -14.36
C CYS A 164 8.68 -3.57 -14.26
N ILE A 165 8.67 -2.87 -13.12
CA ILE A 165 9.49 -1.68 -12.92
C ILE A 165 10.99 -2.02 -12.96
N THR A 166 11.39 -3.16 -12.41
CA THR A 166 12.80 -3.60 -12.45
C THR A 166 13.30 -3.85 -13.88
N LYS A 167 12.41 -4.26 -14.80
CA LYS A 167 12.74 -4.51 -16.20
C LYS A 167 12.58 -3.28 -17.09
N ALA A 168 11.95 -2.23 -16.58
CA ALA A 168 11.73 -1.00 -17.30
C ALA A 168 12.98 -0.13 -17.33
N ASP A 169 13.21 0.51 -18.46
CA ASP A 169 14.26 1.52 -18.69
C ASP A 169 13.69 2.95 -18.76
N SER A 170 12.36 3.08 -18.68
CA SER A 170 11.63 4.34 -18.73
C SER A 170 10.30 4.23 -17.97
N PHE A 171 9.65 5.37 -17.75
CA PHE A 171 8.31 5.38 -17.17
C PHE A 171 7.27 4.75 -18.10
N GLU A 172 7.43 4.93 -19.42
CA GLU A 172 6.53 4.41 -20.44
C GLU A 172 6.67 2.89 -20.65
N SER A 173 7.84 2.32 -20.37
CA SER A 173 8.09 0.87 -20.47
C SER A 173 7.77 0.10 -19.19
N ALA A 174 7.53 0.80 -18.08
CA ALA A 174 7.07 0.25 -16.80
C ALA A 174 5.56 -0.02 -16.80
#